data_AF-A0A955EDC9-F1
#
_entry.id   AF-A0A955EDC9-F1
#
_cell.length_a   1.000
_cell.length_b   1.000
_cell.length_c   1.000
_cell.angle_alpha   90.00
_cell.angle_beta   90.00
_cell.angle_gamma   90.00
#
_symmetry.space_group_name_H-M   'P 1'
#
loop_
_entity.id
_entity.type
_entity.pdbx_description
1 polymer ?
#
loop_
_entity_poly.entity_id
_entity_poly.type
_entity_poly.pdbx_seq_one_letter_code
_entity_poly.pdbx_strand_id
1 'polypeptide(L)'
;MKIAFIQAGGTIDKGYPSGDDHHGYGFEIGEPAFKRIISRVGVGFDLVFRDVVKKDSLDIDNDDRELILDACEHVDSDRIVVTHGTDTMIETAVYLNKIANKVIVLTGAMTPELFKDSDADFNIGFAAAAASTLNYGVYLAMSGQIFRPNEVTFDSELSQFVQKDA
;
A
#
# COMPACT_ATOMS: atom_id res chain seq x y z
N MET A 1 16.50 -12.69 1.86
CA MET A 1 15.66 -11.60 2.43
C MET A 1 14.25 -11.88 1.98
N LYS A 2 13.26 -11.73 2.87
CA LYS A 2 11.85 -11.99 2.57
C LYS A 2 11.06 -10.70 2.77
N ILE A 3 10.13 -10.39 1.86
CA ILE A 3 9.23 -9.24 1.97
C ILE A 3 7.79 -9.73 1.83
N ALA A 4 6.94 -9.31 2.77
CA ALA A 4 5.51 -9.53 2.67
C ALA A 4 4.85 -8.36 1.94
N PHE A 5 3.96 -8.64 0.99
CA PHE A 5 3.04 -7.65 0.42
C PHE A 5 1.63 -7.94 0.90
N ILE A 6 1.00 -6.92 1.46
CA ILE A 6 -0.32 -6.99 2.09
C ILE A 6 -1.25 -6.02 1.37
N GLN A 7 -2.41 -6.53 0.93
CA GLN A 7 -3.42 -5.70 0.28
C GLN A 7 -4.40 -5.11 1.31
N ALA A 8 -4.54 -3.79 1.29
CA ALA A 8 -5.66 -3.07 1.91
C ALA A 8 -6.62 -2.42 0.90
N GLY A 9 -6.23 -2.34 -0.38
CA GLY A 9 -7.06 -1.83 -1.48
C GLY A 9 -6.58 -0.45 -1.97
N GLY A 10 -7.53 0.47 -2.15
CA GLY A 10 -7.27 1.79 -2.72
C GLY A 10 -7.18 1.83 -4.24
N THR A 11 -6.91 3.04 -4.76
CA THR A 11 -6.86 3.32 -6.20
C THR A 11 -5.88 2.44 -6.95
N ILE A 12 -4.75 2.07 -6.35
CA ILE A 12 -3.73 1.21 -6.96
C ILE A 12 -4.28 -0.13 -7.47
N ASP A 13 -5.28 -0.68 -6.77
CA ASP A 13 -5.90 -1.97 -7.06
C ASP A 13 -7.23 -1.86 -7.83
N LYS A 14 -7.65 -0.64 -8.19
CA LYS A 14 -8.90 -0.42 -8.94
C LYS A 14 -8.79 -0.97 -10.36
N GLY A 15 -9.88 -1.58 -10.82
CA GLY A 15 -10.05 -2.05 -12.19
C GLY A 15 -11.51 -1.97 -12.62
N TYR A 16 -11.75 -2.20 -13.91
CA TYR A 16 -13.12 -2.44 -14.37
C TYR A 16 -13.63 -3.77 -13.82
N PRO A 17 -14.93 -3.88 -13.50
CA PRO A 17 -15.55 -5.14 -13.12
C PRO A 17 -15.25 -6.18 -14.21
N SER A 18 -14.90 -7.40 -13.80
CA SER A 18 -14.61 -8.50 -14.73
C SER A 18 -15.52 -9.69 -14.42
N GLY A 19 -16.34 -10.09 -15.40
CA GLY A 19 -17.35 -11.16 -15.26
C GLY A 19 -18.49 -11.01 -16.27
N ASP A 20 -19.20 -12.10 -16.55
CA ASP A 20 -20.25 -12.16 -17.59
C ASP A 20 -21.52 -11.35 -17.25
N ASP A 21 -21.71 -11.01 -15.97
CA ASP A 21 -22.93 -10.38 -15.44
C ASP A 21 -22.77 -8.88 -15.08
N HIS A 22 -21.72 -8.21 -15.60
CA HIS A 22 -21.39 -6.85 -15.17
C HIS A 22 -21.70 -5.78 -16.23
N HIS A 23 -22.81 -5.08 -16.04
CA HIS A 23 -23.19 -3.86 -16.78
C HIS A 23 -22.78 -2.55 -16.07
N GLY A 24 -21.91 -2.65 -15.05
CA GLY A 24 -21.46 -1.52 -14.26
C GLY A 24 -20.31 -0.75 -14.90
N TYR A 25 -20.34 0.59 -14.82
CA TYR A 25 -19.25 1.46 -15.27
C TYR A 25 -18.32 1.92 -14.13
N GLY A 26 -18.58 1.48 -12.89
CA GLY A 26 -17.81 1.87 -11.71
C GLY A 26 -16.56 1.01 -11.52
N PHE A 27 -15.49 1.59 -10.96
CA PHE A 27 -14.29 0.84 -10.60
C PHE A 27 -14.52 -0.02 -9.36
N GLU A 28 -13.91 -1.20 -9.34
CA GLU A 28 -13.89 -2.13 -8.20
C GLU A 28 -12.45 -2.42 -7.79
N ILE A 29 -12.23 -2.70 -6.51
CA ILE A 29 -10.92 -3.12 -5.99
C ILE A 29 -10.80 -4.62 -6.16
N GLY A 30 -9.91 -5.01 -7.08
CA GLY A 30 -9.75 -6.39 -7.50
C GLY A 30 -8.54 -7.08 -6.89
N GLU A 31 -7.89 -7.90 -7.71
CA GLU A 31 -6.62 -8.51 -7.36
C GLU A 31 -5.53 -7.46 -7.17
N PRO A 32 -4.63 -7.64 -6.19
CA PRO A 32 -3.64 -6.65 -5.85
C PRO A 32 -2.65 -6.41 -6.99
N ALA A 33 -2.38 -5.14 -7.25
CA ALA A 33 -1.41 -4.67 -8.22
C ALA A 33 -0.02 -5.28 -8.02
N PHE A 34 0.41 -5.43 -6.75
CA PHE A 34 1.73 -5.98 -6.46
C PHE A 34 1.94 -7.40 -7.00
N LYS A 35 0.91 -8.26 -7.05
CA LYS A 35 1.05 -9.61 -7.63
C LYS A 35 1.40 -9.52 -9.11
N ARG A 36 0.69 -8.67 -9.86
CA ARG A 36 0.92 -8.44 -11.29
C ARG A 36 2.30 -7.83 -11.53
N ILE A 37 2.63 -6.75 -10.82
CA ILE A 37 3.88 -6.03 -10.98
C ILE A 37 5.08 -6.92 -10.66
N ILE A 38 5.09 -7.58 -9.51
CA ILE A 38 6.21 -8.40 -9.06
C ILE A 38 6.45 -9.57 -10.03
N SER A 39 5.38 -10.18 -10.55
CA SER A 39 5.49 -11.26 -11.54
C SER A 39 6.13 -10.81 -12.86
N ARG A 40 5.91 -9.55 -13.26
CA ARG A 40 6.44 -8.96 -14.50
C ARG A 40 7.92 -8.58 -14.36
N VAL A 41 8.33 -8.07 -13.20
CA VAL A 41 9.68 -7.52 -12.98
C VAL A 41 10.70 -8.58 -12.55
N GLY A 42 10.28 -9.66 -11.89
CA GLY A 42 11.17 -10.76 -11.50
C GLY A 42 12.13 -10.36 -10.37
N VAL A 43 11.60 -10.19 -9.16
CA VAL A 43 12.38 -9.73 -7.98
C VAL A 43 13.33 -10.81 -7.43
N GLY A 44 14.43 -10.36 -6.81
CA GLY A 44 15.48 -11.23 -6.25
C GLY A 44 15.35 -11.56 -4.75
N PHE A 45 14.17 -11.38 -4.16
CA PHE A 45 13.89 -11.66 -2.74
C PHE A 45 12.69 -12.61 -2.60
N ASP A 46 12.61 -13.27 -1.45
CA ASP A 46 11.50 -14.18 -1.14
C ASP A 46 10.22 -13.38 -0.90
N LEU A 47 9.08 -13.93 -1.33
CA LEU A 47 7.80 -13.24 -1.33
C LEU A 47 6.78 -13.95 -0.44
N VAL A 48 6.01 -13.15 0.29
CA VAL A 48 4.77 -13.59 0.95
C VAL A 48 3.66 -12.64 0.55
N PHE A 49 2.51 -13.17 0.15
CA PHE A 49 1.34 -12.37 -0.19
C PHE A 49 0.21 -12.59 0.81
N ARG A 50 -0.49 -11.52 1.17
CA ARG A 50 -1.72 -11.54 1.95
C ARG A 50 -2.71 -10.56 1.36
N ASP A 51 -3.93 -11.02 1.16
CA ASP A 51 -5.05 -10.18 0.76
C ASP A 51 -5.91 -10.00 2.02
N VAL A 52 -6.06 -8.77 2.52
CA VAL A 52 -6.69 -8.53 3.84
C VAL A 52 -7.94 -7.69 3.69
N VAL A 53 -7.77 -6.46 3.17
CA VAL A 53 -8.87 -5.54 2.91
C VAL A 53 -8.86 -5.19 1.42
N LYS A 54 -10.05 -5.07 0.82
CA LYS A 54 -10.24 -4.69 -0.60
C LYS A 54 -11.24 -3.52 -0.66
N LYS A 55 -10.91 -2.41 -0.01
CA LYS A 55 -11.80 -1.25 0.17
C LYS A 55 -11.17 0.05 -0.33
N ASP A 56 -12.02 0.99 -0.71
CA ASP A 56 -11.58 2.37 -0.89
C ASP A 56 -11.11 2.89 0.47
N SER A 57 -10.06 3.71 0.50
CA SER A 57 -9.49 4.20 1.77
C SER A 57 -10.51 4.97 2.60
N LEU A 58 -11.48 5.63 1.96
CA LEU A 58 -12.54 6.36 2.65
C LEU A 58 -13.51 5.43 3.39
N ASP A 59 -13.58 4.16 3.01
CA ASP A 59 -14.43 3.13 3.63
C ASP A 59 -13.66 2.24 4.63
N ILE A 60 -12.35 2.47 4.83
CA ILE A 60 -11.54 1.74 5.80
C ILE A 60 -11.80 2.29 7.21
N ASP A 61 -12.32 1.43 8.08
CA ASP A 61 -12.61 1.74 9.48
C ASP A 61 -11.57 1.16 10.46
N ASN A 62 -11.83 1.23 11.77
CA ASN A 62 -10.90 0.72 12.77
C ASN A 62 -10.83 -0.82 12.80
N ASP A 63 -11.92 -1.51 12.45
CA ASP A 63 -11.93 -2.97 12.41
C ASP A 63 -11.09 -3.45 11.22
N ASP A 64 -11.17 -2.76 10.08
CA ASP A 64 -10.27 -2.98 8.94
C ASP A 64 -8.80 -2.74 9.30
N ARG A 65 -8.51 -1.65 10.04
CA ARG A 65 -7.14 -1.35 10.49
C ARG A 65 -6.61 -2.42 11.46
N GLU A 66 -7.47 -3.02 12.27
CA GLU A 66 -7.11 -4.14 13.14
C GLU A 66 -6.79 -5.40 12.32
N LEU A 67 -7.54 -5.69 11.25
CA LEU A 67 -7.21 -6.79 10.34
C LEU A 67 -5.85 -6.59 9.66
N ILE A 68 -5.54 -5.35 9.23
CA ILE A 68 -4.24 -5.02 8.63
C ILE A 68 -3.12 -5.16 9.68
N LEU A 69 -3.35 -4.72 10.92
CA LEU A 69 -2.42 -4.89 12.04
C LEU A 69 -2.13 -6.37 12.29
N ASP A 70 -3.17 -7.20 12.46
CA ASP A 70 -3.05 -8.63 12.71
C ASP A 70 -2.26 -9.33 11.60
N ALA A 71 -2.55 -9.01 10.33
CA ALA A 71 -1.82 -9.53 9.19
C ALA A 71 -0.33 -9.12 9.23
N CYS A 72 -0.02 -7.88 9.61
CA CYS A 72 1.35 -7.41 9.74
C CYS A 72 2.10 -8.09 10.90
N GLU A 73 1.45 -8.29 12.05
CA GLU A 73 2.04 -8.94 13.22
C GLU A 73 2.38 -10.41 12.94
N HIS A 74 1.44 -11.14 12.33
CA HIS A 74 1.53 -12.59 12.19
C HIS A 74 2.13 -13.08 10.88
N VAL A 75 2.41 -12.19 9.91
CA VAL A 75 3.14 -12.60 8.71
C VAL A 75 4.58 -12.98 9.04
N ASP A 76 5.05 -14.08 8.44
CA ASP A 76 6.42 -14.60 8.52
C ASP A 76 7.40 -13.73 7.71
N SER A 77 7.50 -12.45 8.07
CA SER A 77 8.44 -11.46 7.56
C SER A 77 8.54 -10.29 8.54
N ASP A 78 9.74 -9.73 8.70
CA ASP A 78 9.95 -8.46 9.39
C ASP A 78 9.97 -7.27 8.44
N ARG A 79 9.96 -7.49 7.12
CA ARG A 79 9.84 -6.45 6.08
C ARG A 79 8.50 -6.58 5.37
N ILE A 80 7.71 -5.52 5.37
CA ILE A 80 6.32 -5.51 4.91
C ILE A 80 6.08 -4.28 4.04
N VAL A 81 5.42 -4.51 2.90
CA VAL A 81 4.81 -3.47 2.06
C VAL A 81 3.30 -3.63 2.13
N VAL A 82 2.58 -2.55 2.42
CA VAL A 82 1.11 -2.54 2.43
C VAL A 82 0.63 -1.65 1.29
N THR A 83 -0.15 -2.18 0.34
CA THR A 83 -0.86 -1.34 -0.64
C THR A 83 -2.15 -0.81 -0.05
N HIS A 84 -2.34 0.50 -0.11
CA HIS A 84 -3.45 1.19 0.53
C HIS A 84 -3.91 2.38 -0.33
N GLY A 85 -5.16 2.83 -0.17
CA GLY A 85 -5.65 4.07 -0.76
C GLY A 85 -5.08 5.31 -0.07
N THR A 86 -4.90 6.41 -0.79
CA THR A 86 -4.13 7.56 -0.30
C THR A 86 -4.86 8.40 0.74
N ASP A 87 -6.20 8.44 0.72
CA ASP A 87 -6.99 9.37 1.54
C ASP A 87 -6.80 9.16 3.05
N THR A 88 -6.79 7.91 3.50
CA THR A 88 -6.68 7.54 4.92
C THR A 88 -5.39 6.76 5.23
N MET A 89 -4.44 6.71 4.29
CA MET A 89 -3.17 5.97 4.44
C MET A 89 -2.41 6.39 5.70
N ILE A 90 -2.39 7.69 6.01
CA ILE A 90 -1.68 8.24 7.18
C ILE A 90 -2.30 7.69 8.47
N GLU A 91 -3.62 7.61 8.55
CA GLU A 91 -4.32 7.12 9.73
C GLU A 91 -4.00 5.63 9.98
N THR A 92 -4.05 4.81 8.92
CA THR A 92 -3.63 3.41 9.00
C THR A 92 -2.17 3.29 9.40
N ALA A 93 -1.27 4.09 8.82
CA ALA A 93 0.14 4.08 9.18
C ALA A 93 0.38 4.47 10.66
N VAL A 94 -0.36 5.46 11.17
CA VAL A 94 -0.32 5.82 12.60
C VAL A 94 -0.80 4.66 13.46
N TYR A 95 -1.89 3.98 13.06
CA TYR A 95 -2.44 2.83 13.77
C TYR A 95 -1.44 1.67 13.88
N LEU A 96 -0.67 1.42 12.82
CA LEU A 96 0.32 0.34 12.75
C LEU A 96 1.58 0.59 13.59
N ASN A 97 1.79 1.80 14.16
CA ASN A 97 2.92 2.08 15.07
C ASN A 97 2.92 1.21 16.34
N LYS A 98 1.86 0.44 16.59
CA LYS A 98 1.82 -0.60 17.63
C LYS A 98 2.88 -1.69 17.42
N ILE A 99 3.34 -1.90 16.17
CA ILE A 99 4.33 -2.92 15.81
C ILE A 99 5.74 -2.30 15.85
N ALA A 100 6.56 -2.70 16.82
CA ALA A 100 7.89 -2.12 17.03
C ALA A 100 9.04 -2.92 16.38
N ASN A 101 8.81 -4.18 16.01
CA ASN A 101 9.84 -5.13 15.58
C ASN A 101 9.82 -5.44 14.07
N LYS A 102 9.19 -4.58 13.27
CA LYS A 102 9.05 -4.75 11.82
C LYS A 102 9.31 -3.44 11.07
N VAL A 103 9.68 -3.54 9.81
CA VAL A 103 9.66 -2.44 8.83
C VAL A 103 8.37 -2.55 8.04
N ILE A 104 7.50 -1.57 8.17
CA ILE A 104 6.21 -1.53 7.48
C ILE A 104 6.19 -0.29 6.61
N VAL A 105 6.09 -0.48 5.29
CA VAL A 105 6.03 0.60 4.32
C VAL A 105 4.67 0.58 3.65
N LEU A 106 3.87 1.62 3.87
CA LEU A 106 2.62 1.82 3.17
C LEU A 106 2.90 2.55 1.85
N THR A 107 2.22 2.12 0.80
CA THR A 107 2.29 2.71 -0.53
C THR A 107 0.94 2.64 -1.21
N GLY A 108 0.74 3.48 -2.22
CA GLY A 108 -0.46 3.51 -3.04
C GLY A 108 -0.14 3.99 -4.44
N ALA A 109 -1.16 4.46 -5.15
CA ALA A 109 -1.04 5.10 -6.44
C ALA A 109 -2.16 6.11 -6.61
N MET A 110 -1.87 7.20 -7.31
CA MET A 110 -2.88 8.20 -7.68
C MET A 110 -3.71 7.73 -8.87
N THR A 111 -3.16 6.83 -9.68
CA THR A 111 -3.82 6.26 -10.85
C THR A 111 -3.85 4.73 -10.76
N PRO A 112 -4.96 4.04 -11.10
CA PRO A 112 -5.03 2.58 -11.02
C PRO A 112 -3.93 1.88 -11.83
N GLU A 113 -3.37 0.78 -11.31
CA GLU A 113 -2.22 0.09 -11.93
C GLU A 113 -2.48 -0.33 -13.38
N LEU A 114 -3.72 -0.65 -13.73
CA LEU A 114 -4.08 -1.10 -15.07
C LEU A 114 -4.00 0.02 -16.13
N PHE A 115 -3.83 1.27 -15.72
CA PHE A 115 -3.75 2.41 -16.62
C PHE A 115 -2.31 2.61 -17.08
N LYS A 116 -2.14 2.91 -18.37
CA LYS A 116 -0.82 2.99 -19.02
C LYS A 116 0.17 3.92 -18.31
N ASP A 117 -0.31 5.05 -17.82
CA ASP A 117 0.52 6.10 -17.21
C ASP A 117 0.42 6.07 -15.66
N SER A 118 0.13 4.89 -15.08
CA SER A 118 0.04 4.71 -13.63
C SER A 118 1.40 4.84 -12.93
N ASP A 119 1.38 5.45 -11.74
CA ASP A 119 2.50 5.54 -10.82
C ASP A 119 2.73 4.28 -9.97
N ALA A 120 1.85 3.27 -10.09
CA ALA A 120 1.85 2.07 -9.25
C ALA A 120 3.16 1.27 -9.30
N ASP A 121 3.70 1.02 -10.50
CA ASP A 121 4.95 0.27 -10.70
C ASP A 121 6.11 0.91 -9.94
N PHE A 122 6.25 2.23 -10.10
CA PHE A 122 7.30 3.00 -9.47
C PHE A 122 7.14 2.99 -7.95
N ASN A 123 5.94 3.26 -7.44
CA ASN A 123 5.67 3.30 -6.00
C ASN A 123 5.88 1.92 -5.35
N ILE A 124 5.44 0.81 -5.97
CA ILE A 124 5.67 -0.54 -5.44
C ILE A 124 7.15 -0.91 -5.41
N GLY A 125 7.88 -0.63 -6.51
CA GLY A 125 9.32 -0.87 -6.55
C GLY A 125 10.07 -0.04 -5.49
N PHE A 126 9.69 1.23 -5.34
CA PHE A 126 10.27 2.13 -4.36
C PHE A 126 9.95 1.69 -2.92
N ALA A 127 8.71 1.28 -2.64
CA ALA A 127 8.31 0.77 -1.34
C ALA A 127 9.05 -0.52 -0.97
N ALA A 128 9.27 -1.43 -1.93
CA ALA A 128 10.07 -2.63 -1.72
C ALA A 128 11.54 -2.29 -1.38
N ALA A 129 12.13 -1.30 -2.07
CA ALA A 129 13.48 -0.83 -1.77
C ALA A 129 13.56 -0.18 -0.37
N ALA A 130 12.58 0.65 -0.01
CA ALA A 130 12.47 1.24 1.32
C ALA A 130 12.34 0.16 2.40
N ALA A 131 11.43 -0.81 2.21
CA ALA A 131 11.23 -1.92 3.13
C ALA A 131 12.51 -2.76 3.29
N SER A 132 13.36 -2.84 2.27
CA SER A 132 14.63 -3.57 2.31
C SER A 132 15.77 -2.85 3.03
N THR A 133 15.69 -1.52 3.17
CA THR A 133 16.85 -0.69 3.57
C THR A 133 16.63 0.07 4.88
N LEU A 134 15.39 0.35 5.26
CA LEU A 134 15.06 1.07 6.48
C LEU A 134 15.25 0.21 7.74
N ASN A 135 15.31 0.87 8.89
CA ASN A 135 15.23 0.21 10.20
C ASN A 135 13.77 -0.04 10.59
N TYR A 136 13.55 -0.79 11.68
CA TYR A 136 12.21 -1.02 12.22
C TYR A 136 11.45 0.30 12.47
N GLY A 137 10.18 0.30 12.07
CA GLY A 137 9.31 1.46 12.05
C GLY A 137 8.26 1.38 10.94
N VAL A 138 7.30 2.30 11.01
CA VAL A 138 6.25 2.46 10.00
C VAL A 138 6.55 3.70 9.15
N TYR A 139 6.39 3.56 7.85
CA TYR A 139 6.71 4.58 6.86
C TYR A 139 5.65 4.64 5.76
N LEU A 140 5.55 5.79 5.11
CA LEU A 140 4.87 5.93 3.82
C LEU A 140 5.95 6.11 2.75
N ALA A 141 5.83 5.43 1.61
CA ALA A 141 6.72 5.59 0.47
C ALA A 141 5.89 5.92 -0.78
N MET A 142 5.93 7.19 -1.20
CA MET A 142 5.13 7.69 -2.32
C MET A 142 5.95 8.71 -3.10
N SER A 143 5.84 8.69 -4.44
CA SER A 143 6.45 9.71 -5.31
C SER A 143 7.96 9.91 -5.08
N GLY A 144 8.67 8.84 -4.72
CA GLY A 144 10.13 8.84 -4.53
C GLY A 144 10.59 9.40 -3.18
N GLN A 145 9.67 9.64 -2.25
CA GLN A 145 9.97 10.14 -0.91
C GLN A 145 9.45 9.19 0.17
N ILE A 146 10.20 9.12 1.28
CA ILE A 146 9.86 8.31 2.45
C ILE A 146 9.48 9.25 3.58
N PHE A 147 8.33 8.98 4.20
CA PHE A 147 7.79 9.81 5.27
C PHE A 147 7.52 8.99 6.53
N ARG A 148 7.59 9.64 7.69
CA ARG A 148 7.04 9.10 8.94
C ARG A 148 5.57 9.53 9.09
N PRO A 149 4.68 8.67 9.59
CA PRO A 149 3.24 8.97 9.68
C PRO A 149 2.91 10.27 10.42
N ASN A 150 3.68 10.61 11.46
CA ASN A 150 3.43 11.81 12.26
C ASN A 150 3.91 13.11 11.59
N GLU A 151 4.79 13.01 10.60
CA GLU A 151 5.52 14.14 9.99
C GLU A 151 5.03 14.47 8.57
N VAL A 152 3.94 13.85 8.11
CA VAL A 152 3.43 13.96 6.75
C VAL A 152 1.95 14.33 6.72
N THR A 153 1.55 15.07 5.70
CA THR A 153 0.14 15.32 5.34
C THR A 153 -0.06 15.07 3.86
N PHE A 154 -1.31 14.88 3.45
CA PHE A 154 -1.68 14.82 2.04
C PHE A 154 -2.15 16.20 1.58
N ASP A 155 -1.52 16.73 0.53
CA ASP A 155 -1.93 17.93 -0.16
C ASP A 155 -2.89 17.55 -1.29
N SER A 156 -4.17 17.92 -1.13
CA SER A 156 -5.21 17.61 -2.11
C SER A 156 -5.10 18.40 -3.41
N GLU A 157 -4.51 19.60 -3.39
CA GLU A 157 -4.33 20.42 -4.60
C GLU A 157 -3.22 19.85 -5.48
N LEU A 158 -2.12 19.42 -4.84
CA LEU A 158 -0.99 18.80 -5.53
C LEU A 158 -1.18 17.31 -5.78
N SER A 159 -2.16 16.68 -5.11
CA SER A 159 -2.36 15.23 -5.12
C SER A 159 -1.08 14.48 -4.69
N GLN A 160 -0.45 14.95 -3.61
CA GLN A 160 0.86 14.47 -3.16
C GLN A 160 0.97 14.44 -1.63
N PHE A 161 1.84 13.55 -1.14
CA PHE A 161 2.28 13.59 0.26
C PHE A 161 3.37 14.64 0.42
N VAL A 162 3.23 15.48 1.43
CA VAL A 162 4.17 16.56 1.76
C VAL A 162 4.55 16.50 3.24
N GLN A 163 5.81 16.82 3.54
CA GLN A 163 6.27 16.94 4.91
C GLN A 163 5.49 18.08 5.61
N LYS A 164 5.08 17.87 6.85
CA LYS A 164 4.55 18.96 7.68
C LYS A 164 5.66 19.96 7.98
N ASP A 165 5.35 21.24 7.83
CA ASP A 165 6.24 22.30 8.33
C ASP A 165 6.41 22.14 9.85
N ALA A 166 7.66 22.23 10.33
CA ALA A 166 8.06 22.01 11.72
C ALA A 166 7.66 23.17 12.65
#